data_AF-A0A388PBZ9-F1
#
_entry.id   AF-A0A388PBZ9-F1
#
_cell.length_a   1.000
_cell.length_b   1.000
_cell.length_c   1.000
_cell.angle_alpha   90.00
_cell.angle_beta   90.00
_cell.angle_gamma   90.00
#
_symmetry.space_group_name_H-M   'P 1'
#
loop_
_entity.id
_entity.type
_entity.pdbx_description
1 polymer ?
#
loop_
_entity_poly.entity_id
_entity_poly.type
_entity_poly.pdbx_seq_one_letter_code
_entity_poly.pdbx_strand_id
1 'polypeptide(L)'
;MLLVFAALSLAAATPDLPPAPPRVTMMTIPGRGVFALAYDVKHIDLPTSRQAEIAEALQSAQLDQLLSAHLKLRTATDVAKKASTAQDEAAKTVDREKGNMQRQQADVAKAEKQVDQAKQNLEAARRRREDAKSIDGYQATLTSRTNQVSNEQKQVSRAREILTRAESRVKEAAQVEAQAEKARQILADDYAKAATTAEPGLRKLRAAVGLTEPK
;
A
#
# COMPACT_ATOMS: atom_id res chain seq x y z
N MET A 1 14.59 -41.31 -15.77
CA MET A 1 14.26 -41.21 -14.34
C MET A 1 13.73 -39.81 -14.06
N LEU A 2 12.45 -39.72 -13.71
CA LEU A 2 11.76 -38.49 -13.33
C LEU A 2 12.15 -38.09 -11.91
N LEU A 3 12.37 -36.79 -11.69
CA LEU A 3 11.94 -36.03 -10.50
C LEU A 3 12.38 -34.56 -10.68
N VAL A 4 11.45 -33.70 -11.10
CA VAL A 4 11.59 -32.24 -11.01
C VAL A 4 10.28 -31.69 -10.46
N PHE A 5 10.38 -31.12 -9.25
CA PHE A 5 9.75 -29.89 -8.70
C PHE A 5 8.39 -29.44 -9.29
N ALA A 6 7.40 -28.96 -8.54
CA ALA A 6 7.43 -28.29 -7.25
C ALA A 6 6.03 -28.32 -6.61
N ALA A 7 6.01 -28.44 -5.28
CA ALA A 7 4.94 -27.91 -4.46
C ALA A 7 4.87 -26.38 -4.66
N LEU A 8 3.76 -25.88 -5.20
CA LEU A 8 3.27 -24.55 -4.84
C LEU A 8 2.03 -24.75 -3.98
N SER A 9 2.29 -24.66 -2.68
CA SER A 9 1.35 -24.66 -1.59
C SER A 9 0.20 -23.70 -1.86
N LEU A 10 -1.02 -24.24 -1.69
CA LEU A 10 -2.24 -23.60 -1.22
C LEU A 10 -2.20 -22.06 -1.24
N ALA A 11 -2.84 -21.48 -2.26
CA ALA A 11 -3.15 -20.05 -2.28
C ALA A 11 -3.91 -19.71 -0.99
N ALA A 12 -3.26 -18.98 -0.10
CA ALA A 12 -3.94 -18.34 1.02
C ALA A 12 -5.11 -17.55 0.43
N ALA A 13 -6.33 -17.87 0.86
CA ALA A 13 -7.53 -17.14 0.52
C ALA A 13 -7.40 -15.73 1.13
N THR A 14 -6.75 -14.83 0.42
CA THR A 14 -6.84 -13.40 0.69
C THR A 14 -8.24 -12.97 0.26
N PRO A 15 -9.08 -12.43 1.17
CA PRO A 15 -10.48 -12.12 0.86
C PRO A 15 -10.68 -11.08 -0.25
N ASP A 16 -9.61 -10.40 -0.67
CA ASP A 16 -9.63 -9.38 -1.73
C ASP A 16 -9.42 -9.90 -3.15
N LEU A 17 -8.99 -11.16 -3.33
CA LEU A 17 -8.66 -11.70 -4.65
C LEU A 17 -9.62 -12.83 -5.05
N PRO A 18 -10.15 -12.83 -6.28
CA PRO A 18 -10.89 -13.98 -6.78
C PRO A 18 -10.02 -15.25 -6.79
N PRO A 19 -10.64 -16.44 -6.67
CA PRO A 19 -9.94 -17.71 -6.66
C PRO A 19 -9.11 -17.86 -7.94
N ALA A 20 -7.95 -18.52 -7.80
CA ALA A 20 -7.07 -18.77 -8.94
C ALA A 20 -7.80 -19.62 -10.00
N PRO A 21 -7.55 -19.38 -11.31
CA PRO A 21 -8.16 -20.17 -12.36
C PRO A 21 -7.67 -21.63 -12.33
N PRO A 22 -8.53 -22.59 -12.71
CA PRO A 22 -8.21 -24.01 -12.68
C PRO A 22 -7.19 -24.37 -13.77
N ARG A 23 -6.33 -25.34 -13.49
CA ARG A 23 -5.37 -25.89 -14.45
C ARG A 23 -6.02 -27.04 -15.20
N VAL A 24 -6.16 -26.92 -16.52
CA VAL A 24 -6.73 -27.99 -17.35
C VAL A 24 -5.73 -28.41 -18.41
N THR A 25 -5.44 -29.71 -18.50
CA THR A 25 -4.56 -30.27 -19.52
C THR A 25 -5.19 -31.49 -20.17
N MET A 26 -5.07 -31.58 -21.49
CA MET A 26 -5.50 -32.74 -22.27
C MET A 26 -4.28 -33.46 -22.84
N MET A 27 -4.19 -34.77 -22.67
CA MET A 27 -3.08 -35.59 -23.16
C MET A 27 -3.62 -36.81 -23.90
N THR A 28 -3.21 -37.00 -25.16
CA THR A 28 -3.50 -38.22 -25.91
C THR A 28 -2.64 -39.37 -25.39
N ILE A 29 -3.23 -40.55 -25.21
CA ILE A 29 -2.50 -41.74 -24.76
C ILE A 29 -2.22 -42.63 -25.98
N PRO A 30 -0.95 -42.75 -26.42
CA PRO A 30 -0.61 -43.55 -27.59
C PRO A 30 -1.05 -45.01 -27.42
N GLY A 31 -1.66 -45.58 -28.45
CA GLY A 31 -2.09 -47.00 -28.45
C GLY A 31 -3.37 -47.30 -27.67
N ARG A 32 -4.07 -46.30 -27.13
CA ARG A 32 -5.39 -46.47 -26.51
C ARG A 32 -6.44 -45.59 -27.20
N GLY A 33 -7.68 -46.07 -27.30
CA GLY A 33 -8.83 -45.30 -27.81
C GLY A 33 -9.37 -44.25 -26.83
N VAL A 34 -8.51 -43.74 -25.94
CA VAL A 34 -8.86 -42.78 -24.87
C VAL A 34 -7.81 -41.68 -24.77
N PHE A 35 -8.20 -40.53 -24.24
CA PHE A 35 -7.33 -39.43 -23.86
C PHE A 35 -7.52 -39.10 -22.38
N ALA A 36 -6.46 -38.64 -21.72
CA ALA A 36 -6.52 -38.19 -20.35
C ALA A 36 -6.90 -36.70 -20.31
N LEU A 37 -7.92 -36.36 -19.52
CA LEU A 37 -8.25 -35.00 -19.14
C LEU A 37 -7.89 -34.80 -17.67
N ALA A 38 -7.02 -33.81 -17.41
CA ALA A 38 -6.72 -33.35 -16.06
C ALA A 38 -7.46 -32.03 -15.80
N TYR A 39 -8.18 -31.94 -14.69
CA TYR A 39 -8.76 -30.70 -14.17
C TYR A 39 -8.26 -30.53 -12.72
N ASP A 40 -7.38 -29.57 -12.53
CA ASP A 40 -6.55 -29.39 -11.34
C ASP A 40 -5.83 -30.69 -10.94
N VAL A 41 -6.30 -31.35 -9.89
CA VAL A 41 -5.72 -32.58 -9.34
C VAL A 41 -6.46 -33.84 -9.81
N LYS A 42 -7.65 -33.69 -10.42
CA LYS A 42 -8.45 -34.82 -10.88
C LYS A 42 -8.09 -35.21 -12.30
N HIS A 43 -7.90 -36.51 -12.51
CA HIS A 43 -7.65 -37.10 -13.82
C HIS A 43 -8.77 -38.06 -14.20
N ILE A 44 -9.19 -38.02 -15.46
CA ILE A 44 -10.15 -38.96 -16.02
C ILE A 44 -9.75 -39.35 -17.44
N ASP A 45 -9.91 -40.63 -17.78
CA ASP A 45 -9.73 -41.12 -19.14
C ASP A 45 -11.07 -41.06 -19.88
N LEU A 46 -11.10 -40.35 -21.00
CA LEU A 46 -12.29 -40.13 -21.83
C LEU A 46 -12.10 -40.77 -23.21
N PRO A 47 -13.18 -41.27 -23.86
CA PRO A 47 -13.09 -41.85 -25.19
C PRO A 47 -12.70 -40.81 -26.24
N THR A 48 -11.85 -41.19 -27.21
CA THR A 48 -11.38 -40.29 -28.29
C THR A 48 -12.49 -39.67 -29.13
N SER A 49 -13.69 -40.26 -29.15
CA SER A 49 -14.88 -39.66 -29.79
C SER A 49 -15.26 -38.30 -29.21
N ARG A 50 -14.93 -38.01 -27.95
CA ARG A 50 -15.18 -36.72 -27.29
C ARG A 50 -14.01 -35.74 -27.39
N GLN A 51 -12.91 -36.13 -28.04
CA GLN A 51 -11.68 -35.33 -28.04
C GLN A 51 -11.87 -33.96 -28.72
N ALA A 52 -12.59 -33.89 -29.83
CA ALA A 52 -12.86 -32.64 -30.53
C ALA A 52 -13.70 -31.67 -29.69
N GLU A 53 -14.74 -32.18 -29.02
CA GLU A 53 -15.61 -31.41 -28.13
C GLU A 53 -14.83 -30.83 -26.93
N ILE A 54 -13.97 -31.65 -26.31
CA ILE A 54 -13.15 -31.21 -25.18
C ILE A 54 -12.04 -30.24 -25.61
N ALA A 55 -11.47 -30.43 -26.80
CA ALA A 55 -10.51 -29.48 -27.36
C ALA A 55 -11.15 -28.10 -27.63
N GLU A 56 -12.37 -28.07 -28.16
CA GLU A 56 -13.14 -26.85 -28.37
C GLU A 56 -13.52 -26.18 -27.03
N ALA A 57 -13.91 -26.98 -26.02
CA ALA A 57 -14.16 -26.49 -24.67
C ALA A 57 -12.90 -25.89 -24.02
N LEU A 58 -11.71 -26.45 -24.28
CA LEU A 58 -10.43 -25.95 -23.78
C LEU A 58 -10.01 -24.64 -24.48
N GLN A 59 -10.22 -24.55 -25.80
CA GLN A 59 -9.96 -23.32 -26.56
C GLN A 59 -10.90 -22.17 -26.15
N SER A 60 -12.19 -22.47 -26.00
CA SER A 60 -13.20 -21.49 -25.56
C SER A 60 -13.01 -21.02 -24.13
N ALA A 61 -12.43 -21.85 -23.24
CA ALA A 61 -12.11 -21.46 -21.88
C ALA A 61 -10.98 -20.41 -21.77
N GLN A 62 -10.18 -20.21 -22.83
CA GLN A 62 -9.11 -19.18 -22.90
C GLN A 62 -8.27 -19.08 -21.61
N LEU A 63 -7.85 -20.23 -21.06
CA LEU A 63 -7.24 -20.34 -19.73
C LEU A 63 -5.99 -19.46 -19.55
N ASP A 64 -5.19 -19.30 -20.61
CA ASP A 64 -4.01 -18.44 -20.58
C ASP A 64 -4.37 -16.96 -20.39
N GLN A 65 -5.46 -16.51 -21.02
CA GLN A 65 -5.94 -15.13 -20.88
C GLN A 65 -6.47 -14.91 -19.46
N LEU A 66 -7.27 -15.85 -18.94
CA LEU A 66 -7.80 -15.81 -17.58
C LEU A 66 -6.68 -15.81 -16.53
N LEU A 67 -5.65 -16.65 -16.69
CA LEU A 67 -4.48 -16.69 -15.83
C LEU A 67 -3.67 -15.40 -15.91
N SER A 68 -3.44 -14.86 -17.10
CA SER A 68 -2.73 -13.60 -17.26
C SER A 68 -3.46 -12.43 -16.59
N ALA A 69 -4.79 -12.37 -16.70
CA ALA A 69 -5.62 -11.36 -16.04
C ALA A 69 -5.59 -11.51 -14.52
N HIS A 70 -5.65 -12.74 -14.00
CA HIS A 70 -5.54 -13.04 -12.58
C HIS A 70 -4.19 -12.58 -12.00
N LEU A 71 -3.08 -12.90 -12.67
CA LEU A 71 -1.75 -12.48 -12.23
C LEU A 71 -1.60 -10.95 -12.24
N LYS A 72 -2.12 -10.27 -13.28
CA LYS A 72 -2.15 -8.80 -13.32
C LYS A 72 -2.97 -8.22 -12.17
N LEU A 73 -4.18 -8.73 -11.93
CA LEU A 73 -5.03 -8.30 -10.82
C LEU A 73 -4.37 -8.51 -9.46
N ARG A 74 -3.66 -9.64 -9.28
CA ARG A 74 -2.86 -9.91 -8.08
C ARG A 74 -1.81 -8.83 -7.85
N THR A 75 -0.98 -8.57 -8.87
CA THR A 75 0.07 -7.56 -8.78
C THR A 75 -0.50 -6.16 -8.50
N ALA A 76 -1.61 -5.80 -9.14
CA ALA A 76 -2.26 -4.51 -8.92
C ALA A 76 -2.86 -4.39 -7.51
N THR A 77 -3.38 -5.49 -6.96
CA THR A 77 -3.89 -5.53 -5.58
C THR A 77 -2.75 -5.37 -4.58
N ASP A 78 -1.60 -6.01 -4.80
CA ASP A 78 -0.41 -5.82 -3.95
C ASP A 78 0.12 -4.38 -4.02
N VAL A 79 0.11 -3.76 -5.22
CA VAL A 79 0.50 -2.36 -5.41
C VAL A 79 -0.48 -1.42 -4.71
N ALA A 80 -1.80 -1.63 -4.84
CA ALA A 80 -2.80 -0.82 -4.16
C ALA A 80 -2.67 -0.92 -2.63
N LYS A 81 -2.44 -2.12 -2.08
CA LYS A 81 -2.20 -2.30 -0.65
C LYS A 81 -0.95 -1.54 -0.17
N LYS A 82 0.14 -1.62 -0.93
CA LYS A 82 1.37 -0.87 -0.61
C LYS A 82 1.16 0.64 -0.68
N ALA A 83 0.43 1.12 -1.68
CA ALA A 83 0.12 2.53 -1.84
C ALA A 83 -0.73 3.05 -0.66
N SER A 84 -1.75 2.29 -0.26
CA SER A 84 -2.59 2.60 0.90
C SER A 84 -1.78 2.65 2.20
N THR A 85 -0.92 1.66 2.45
CA THR A 85 -0.02 1.69 3.63
C THR A 85 0.93 2.88 3.60
N ALA A 86 1.43 3.28 2.44
CA ALA A 86 2.31 4.43 2.30
C ALA A 86 1.58 5.76 2.54
N GLN A 87 0.30 5.87 2.13
CA GLN A 87 -0.53 7.03 2.44
C GLN A 87 -0.76 7.14 3.96
N ASP A 88 -1.08 6.04 4.62
CA ASP A 88 -1.28 6.00 6.08
C ASP A 88 -0.02 6.40 6.85
N GLU A 89 1.16 5.92 6.42
CA GLU A 89 2.44 6.29 7.02
C GLU A 89 2.78 7.76 6.79
N ALA A 90 2.49 8.29 5.60
CA ALA A 90 2.67 9.71 5.30
C ALA A 90 1.76 10.58 6.18
N ALA A 91 0.50 10.18 6.38
CA ALA A 91 -0.45 10.88 7.25
C ALA A 91 0.04 10.91 8.72
N LYS A 92 0.47 9.76 9.24
CA LYS A 92 1.07 9.67 10.59
C LYS A 92 2.30 10.55 10.76
N THR A 93 3.11 10.69 9.70
CA THR A 93 4.28 11.57 9.70
C THR A 93 3.85 13.04 9.81
N VAL A 94 2.83 13.46 9.08
CA VAL A 94 2.28 14.83 9.20
C VAL A 94 1.78 15.09 10.62
N ASP A 95 1.05 14.17 11.23
CA ASP A 95 0.54 14.35 12.59
C ASP A 95 1.68 14.46 13.61
N ARG A 96 2.74 13.66 13.45
CA ARG A 96 3.95 13.75 14.27
C ARG A 96 4.63 15.11 14.12
N GLU A 97 4.79 15.60 12.89
CA GLU A 97 5.42 16.90 12.65
C GLU A 97 4.57 18.08 13.11
N LYS A 98 3.23 17.98 13.03
CA LYS A 98 2.32 18.95 13.68
C LYS A 98 2.54 18.99 15.19
N GLY A 99 2.64 17.83 15.84
CA GLY A 99 2.94 17.73 17.26
C GLY A 99 4.31 18.33 17.63
N ASN A 100 5.34 18.07 16.83
CA ASN A 100 6.67 18.67 17.01
C ASN A 100 6.63 20.20 16.88
N MET A 101 5.94 20.70 15.86
CA MET A 101 5.80 22.14 15.61
C MET A 101 5.05 22.84 16.75
N GLN A 102 3.96 22.25 17.26
CA GLN A 102 3.24 22.77 18.43
C GLN A 102 4.12 22.84 19.67
N ARG A 103 4.97 21.83 19.92
CA ARG A 103 5.92 21.85 21.05
C ARG A 103 6.93 22.98 20.91
N GLN A 104 7.51 23.15 19.71
CA GLN A 104 8.46 24.23 19.46
C GLN A 104 7.82 25.62 19.59
N GLN A 105 6.57 25.79 19.16
CA GLN A 105 5.82 27.02 19.39
C GLN A 105 5.60 27.29 20.88
N ALA A 106 5.29 26.24 21.66
CA ALA A 106 5.14 26.37 23.10
C ALA A 106 6.46 26.75 23.79
N ASP A 107 7.61 26.25 23.29
CA ASP A 107 8.92 26.60 23.82
C ASP A 107 9.31 28.05 23.49
N VAL A 108 9.03 28.53 22.27
CA VAL A 108 9.17 29.96 21.92
C VAL A 108 8.33 30.83 22.85
N ALA A 109 7.08 30.47 23.10
CA ALA A 109 6.21 31.22 24.00
C ALA A 109 6.73 31.25 25.45
N LYS A 110 7.41 30.19 25.91
CA LYS A 110 8.08 30.19 27.23
C LYS A 110 9.32 31.10 27.22
N ALA A 111 10.13 31.06 26.17
CA ALA A 111 11.31 31.90 26.05
C ALA A 111 10.94 33.39 25.95
N GLU A 112 9.85 33.73 25.24
CA GLU A 112 9.30 35.09 25.20
C GLU A 112 8.87 35.57 26.59
N LYS A 113 8.19 34.73 27.38
CA LYS A 113 7.89 35.05 28.79
C LYS A 113 9.14 35.28 29.63
N GLN A 114 10.21 34.52 29.40
CA GLN A 114 11.50 34.73 30.10
C GLN A 114 12.16 36.05 29.68
N VAL A 115 12.05 36.45 28.41
CA VAL A 115 12.49 37.77 27.95
C VAL A 115 11.71 38.87 28.65
N ASP A 116 10.39 38.76 28.74
CA ASP A 116 9.57 39.78 29.39
C ASP A 116 9.83 39.88 30.90
N GLN A 117 10.06 38.75 31.58
CA GLN A 117 10.55 38.74 32.96
C GLN A 117 11.92 39.41 33.10
N ALA A 118 12.86 39.14 32.19
CA ALA A 118 14.18 39.77 32.19
C ALA A 118 14.09 41.30 31.97
N LYS A 119 13.18 41.76 31.10
CA LYS A 119 12.89 43.20 30.93
C LYS A 119 12.35 43.82 32.20
N GLN A 120 11.36 43.18 32.84
CA GLN A 120 10.78 43.65 34.09
C GLN A 120 11.83 43.75 35.21
N ASN A 121 12.72 42.76 35.32
CA ASN A 121 13.81 42.77 36.30
C ASN A 121 14.80 43.92 36.05
N LEU A 122 15.17 44.16 34.79
CA LEU A 122 16.04 45.27 34.40
C LEU A 122 15.38 46.62 34.70
N GLU A 123 14.08 46.78 34.40
CA GLU A 123 13.34 48.00 34.75
C GLU A 123 13.24 48.20 36.26
N ALA A 124 12.96 47.14 37.01
CA ALA A 124 12.89 47.20 38.48
C ALA A 124 14.25 47.58 39.10
N ALA A 125 15.35 47.00 38.62
CA ALA A 125 16.71 47.34 39.05
C ALA A 125 17.04 48.82 38.77
N ARG A 126 16.65 49.32 37.58
CA ARG A 126 16.79 50.74 37.23
C ARG A 126 15.95 51.65 38.14
N ARG A 127 14.71 51.29 38.44
CA ARG A 127 13.83 52.04 39.35
C ARG A 127 14.36 52.07 40.78
N ARG A 128 14.94 50.96 41.24
CA ARG A 128 15.58 50.83 42.56
C ARG A 128 16.95 51.52 42.64
N ARG A 129 17.46 52.06 41.52
CA ARG A 129 18.80 52.65 41.40
C ARG A 129 19.90 51.70 41.89
N GLU A 130 19.78 50.43 41.52
CA GLU A 130 20.83 49.44 41.78
C GLU A 130 22.14 49.83 41.08
N ASP A 131 23.26 49.31 41.58
CA ASP A 131 24.59 49.64 41.08
C ASP A 131 24.75 49.32 39.58
N ALA A 132 25.58 50.09 38.88
CA ALA A 132 25.81 49.95 37.44
C ALA A 132 26.18 48.50 37.03
N LYS A 133 26.97 47.81 37.85
CA LYS A 133 27.36 46.40 37.59
C LYS A 133 26.16 45.44 37.60
N SER A 134 25.17 45.67 38.46
CA SER A 134 23.96 44.85 38.53
C SER A 134 23.07 45.11 37.31
N ILE A 135 22.93 46.38 36.92
CA ILE A 135 22.19 46.77 35.70
C ILE A 135 22.82 46.15 34.45
N ASP A 136 24.15 46.19 34.33
CA ASP A 136 24.88 45.57 33.22
C ASP A 136 24.69 44.05 33.18
N GLY A 137 24.66 43.37 34.34
CA GLY A 137 24.35 41.94 34.45
C GLY A 137 22.94 41.59 33.98
N TYR A 138 21.93 42.38 34.36
CA TYR A 138 20.56 42.21 33.85
C TYR A 138 20.45 42.49 32.35
N GLN A 139 21.21 43.47 31.84
CA GLN A 139 21.25 43.78 30.41
C GLN A 139 21.89 42.64 29.60
N ALA A 140 22.99 42.06 30.09
CA ALA A 140 23.60 40.88 29.49
C ALA A 140 22.63 39.67 29.48
N THR A 141 21.88 39.48 30.58
CA THR A 141 20.86 38.43 30.69
C THR A 141 19.72 38.65 29.68
N LEU A 142 19.24 39.88 29.53
CA LEU A 142 18.22 40.24 28.55
C LEU A 142 18.69 39.97 27.11
N THR A 143 19.93 40.37 26.77
CA THR A 143 20.52 40.11 25.44
C THR A 143 20.64 38.60 25.18
N SER A 144 21.08 37.82 26.17
CA SER A 144 21.17 36.36 26.07
C SER A 144 19.80 35.71 25.80
N ARG A 145 18.76 36.08 26.57
CA ARG A 145 17.39 35.56 26.39
C ARG A 145 16.79 35.99 25.05
N THR A 146 17.07 37.20 24.58
CA THR A 146 16.62 37.68 23.27
C THR A 146 17.26 36.88 22.14
N ASN A 147 18.56 36.56 22.25
CA ASN A 147 19.25 35.69 21.29
C ASN A 147 18.68 34.26 21.30
N GLN A 148 18.30 33.76 22.48
CA GLN A 148 17.64 32.46 22.63
C GLN A 148 16.30 32.43 21.87
N VAL A 149 15.43 33.43 22.06
CA VAL A 149 14.15 33.53 21.32
C VAL A 149 14.39 33.57 19.81
N SER A 150 15.36 34.35 19.33
CA SER A 150 15.70 34.39 17.90
C SER A 150 16.11 33.01 17.35
N ASN A 151 16.86 32.23 18.12
CA ASN A 151 17.27 30.89 17.73
C ASN A 151 16.11 29.90 17.72
N GLU A 152 15.21 29.96 18.71
CA GLU A 152 14.01 29.12 18.76
C GLU A 152 13.02 29.46 17.63
N GLN A 153 12.86 30.74 17.29
CA GLN A 153 12.08 31.17 16.12
C GLN A 153 12.63 30.59 14.81
N LYS A 154 13.97 30.53 14.66
CA LYS A 154 14.60 29.84 13.51
C LYS A 154 14.35 28.33 13.52
N GLN A 155 14.16 27.71 14.68
CA GLN A 155 13.80 26.29 14.74
C GLN A 155 12.35 26.08 14.33
N VAL A 156 11.43 26.94 14.79
CA VAL A 156 10.03 26.91 14.37
C VAL A 156 9.87 27.08 12.86
N SER A 157 10.63 27.99 12.24
CA SER A 157 10.59 28.15 10.78
C SER A 157 11.03 26.88 10.05
N ARG A 158 12.10 26.23 10.52
CA ARG A 158 12.55 24.93 9.98
C ARG A 158 11.52 23.83 10.17
N ALA A 159 10.89 23.72 11.34
CA ALA A 159 9.84 22.74 11.56
C ALA A 159 8.61 22.99 10.69
N ARG A 160 8.27 24.26 10.43
CA ARG A 160 7.20 24.63 9.50
C ARG A 160 7.53 24.21 8.06
N GLU A 161 8.78 24.38 7.61
CA GLU A 161 9.22 23.89 6.30
C GLU A 161 9.12 22.36 6.20
N ILE A 162 9.55 21.65 7.25
CA ILE A 162 9.44 20.18 7.32
C ILE A 162 7.98 19.75 7.27
N LEU A 163 7.09 20.40 8.03
CA LEU A 163 5.66 20.11 8.00
C LEU A 163 5.08 20.34 6.61
N THR A 164 5.40 21.46 5.95
CA THR A 164 4.93 21.74 4.59
C THR A 164 5.37 20.65 3.60
N ARG A 165 6.60 20.14 3.72
CA ARG A 165 7.10 19.02 2.90
C ARG A 165 6.42 17.69 3.24
N ALA A 166 6.09 17.45 4.51
CA ALA A 166 5.33 16.27 4.90
C ALA A 166 3.90 16.33 4.33
N GLU A 167 3.26 17.49 4.38
CA GLU A 167 1.93 17.71 3.80
C GLU A 167 1.92 17.57 2.28
N SER A 168 2.98 17.99 1.58
CA SER A 168 3.09 17.75 0.13
C SER A 168 3.24 16.25 -0.18
N ARG A 169 4.04 15.52 0.61
CA ARG A 169 4.19 14.06 0.46
C ARG A 169 2.89 13.29 0.70
N VAL A 170 2.05 13.73 1.63
CA VAL A 170 0.71 13.14 1.82
C VAL A 170 -0.16 13.31 0.57
N LYS A 171 -0.12 14.50 -0.06
CA LYS A 171 -0.88 14.75 -1.30
C LYS A 171 -0.36 13.88 -2.46
N GLU A 172 0.95 13.73 -2.58
CA GLU A 172 1.57 12.84 -3.58
C GLU A 172 1.19 11.38 -3.32
N ALA A 173 1.28 10.91 -2.06
CA ALA A 173 0.89 9.55 -1.70
C ALA A 173 -0.59 9.27 -1.99
N ALA A 174 -1.47 10.26 -1.76
CA ALA A 174 -2.89 10.13 -2.07
C ALA A 174 -3.18 10.06 -3.57
N GLN A 175 -2.42 10.78 -4.39
CA GLN A 175 -2.51 10.63 -5.85
C GLN A 175 -2.06 9.24 -6.31
N VAL A 176 -0.99 8.71 -5.71
CA VAL A 176 -0.48 7.37 -6.02
C VAL A 176 -1.48 6.29 -5.60
N GLU A 177 -2.10 6.39 -4.43
CA GLU A 177 -3.14 5.47 -3.99
C GLU A 177 -4.34 5.50 -4.93
N ALA A 178 -4.86 6.70 -5.26
CA ALA A 178 -5.99 6.83 -6.19
C ALA A 178 -5.69 6.23 -7.57
N GLN A 179 -4.47 6.40 -8.07
CA GLN A 179 -4.04 5.78 -9.33
C GLN A 179 -3.93 4.26 -9.23
N ALA A 180 -3.37 3.74 -8.13
CA ALA A 180 -3.25 2.31 -7.88
C ALA A 180 -4.63 1.64 -7.73
N GLU A 181 -5.57 2.27 -7.04
CA GLU A 181 -6.95 1.80 -6.93
C GLU A 181 -7.67 1.79 -8.27
N LYS A 182 -7.53 2.87 -9.06
CA LYS A 182 -8.10 2.93 -10.41
C LYS A 182 -7.54 1.82 -11.31
N ALA A 183 -6.22 1.60 -11.27
CA ALA A 183 -5.60 0.51 -12.02
C ALA A 183 -6.10 -0.88 -11.56
N ARG A 184 -6.28 -1.07 -10.24
CA ARG A 184 -6.85 -2.30 -9.68
C ARG A 184 -8.28 -2.53 -10.18
N GLN A 185 -9.13 -1.50 -10.21
CA GLN A 185 -10.51 -1.60 -10.70
C GLN A 185 -10.55 -2.00 -12.18
N ILE A 186 -9.75 -1.35 -13.03
CA ILE A 186 -9.66 -1.70 -14.46
C ILE A 186 -9.27 -3.17 -14.65
N LEU A 187 -8.26 -3.63 -13.91
CA LEU A 187 -7.81 -5.03 -13.99
C LEU A 187 -8.79 -6.02 -13.38
N ALA A 188 -9.61 -5.59 -12.41
CA ALA A 188 -10.70 -6.40 -11.87
C ALA A 188 -11.81 -6.58 -12.92
N ASP A 189 -12.15 -5.52 -13.65
CA ASP A 189 -13.11 -5.58 -14.74
C ASP A 189 -12.60 -6.45 -15.90
N ASP A 190 -11.31 -6.34 -16.24
CA ASP A 190 -10.68 -7.19 -17.27
C ASP A 190 -10.68 -8.66 -16.86
N TYR A 191 -10.40 -8.96 -15.59
CA TYR A 191 -10.52 -10.32 -15.06
C TYR A 191 -11.97 -10.80 -15.10
N ALA A 192 -12.94 -9.98 -14.73
CA ALA A 192 -14.36 -10.34 -14.77
C ALA A 192 -14.82 -10.68 -16.20
N LYS A 193 -14.41 -9.89 -17.20
CA LYS A 193 -14.70 -10.16 -18.62
C LYS A 193 -14.04 -11.46 -19.11
N ALA A 194 -12.80 -11.71 -18.70
CA ALA A 194 -12.11 -12.96 -19.01
C ALA A 194 -12.82 -14.16 -18.37
N ALA A 195 -13.28 -14.00 -17.11
CA ALA A 195 -14.00 -15.04 -16.38
C ALA A 195 -15.36 -15.36 -17.02
N THR A 196 -16.15 -14.35 -17.41
CA THR A 196 -17.44 -14.58 -18.09
C THR A 196 -17.26 -15.24 -19.45
N THR A 197 -16.18 -14.92 -20.16
CA THR A 197 -15.84 -15.57 -21.45
C THR A 197 -15.43 -17.03 -21.24
N ALA A 198 -14.66 -17.31 -20.19
CA ALA A 198 -14.16 -18.65 -19.88
C ALA A 198 -15.19 -19.60 -19.25
N GLU A 199 -16.20 -19.06 -18.55
CA GLU A 199 -17.17 -19.82 -17.75
C GLU A 199 -17.88 -20.96 -18.52
N PRO A 200 -18.39 -20.78 -19.76
CA PRO A 200 -19.05 -21.85 -20.49
C PRO A 200 -18.11 -23.02 -20.82
N GLY A 201 -16.87 -22.73 -21.24
CA GLY A 201 -15.85 -23.75 -21.51
C GLY A 201 -15.43 -24.47 -20.24
N LEU A 202 -15.21 -23.73 -19.15
CA LEU A 202 -14.89 -24.28 -17.84
C LEU A 202 -16.00 -25.17 -17.28
N ARG A 203 -17.27 -24.82 -17.47
CA ARG A 203 -18.42 -25.67 -17.09
C ARG A 203 -18.41 -27.00 -17.83
N LYS A 204 -18.20 -27.00 -19.15
CA LYS A 204 -18.10 -28.22 -19.97
C LYS A 204 -16.94 -29.11 -19.52
N LEU A 205 -15.77 -28.52 -19.28
CA LEU A 205 -14.59 -29.25 -18.80
C LEU A 205 -14.81 -29.83 -17.40
N ARG A 206 -15.44 -29.07 -16.50
CA ARG A 206 -15.77 -29.51 -15.14
C ARG A 206 -16.77 -30.68 -15.15
N ALA A 207 -17.82 -30.58 -15.97
CA ALA A 207 -18.81 -31.63 -16.15
C ALA A 207 -18.17 -32.92 -16.74
N ALA A 208 -17.22 -32.79 -17.67
CA ALA A 208 -16.51 -33.92 -18.25
C ALA A 208 -15.69 -34.72 -17.22
N VAL A 209 -15.20 -34.06 -16.15
CA VAL A 209 -14.47 -34.70 -15.03
C VAL A 209 -15.39 -35.09 -13.87
N GLY A 210 -16.71 -34.92 -14.02
CA GLY A 210 -17.69 -35.26 -12.98
C GLY A 210 -17.60 -34.36 -11.73
N LEU A 211 -17.05 -33.16 -11.86
CA LEU A 211 -17.04 -32.15 -10.81
C LEU A 211 -18.35 -31.36 -10.85
N THR A 212 -19.05 -31.26 -9.72
CA THR A 212 -20.19 -30.34 -9.55
C THR A 212 -19.67 -28.92 -9.25
N GLU A 213 -20.47 -27.88 -9.53
CA GLU A 213 -20.07 -26.48 -9.33
C GLU A 213 -19.49 -26.23 -7.91
N PRO A 214 -18.42 -25.42 -7.79
CA PRO A 214 -17.98 -24.95 -6.48
C PRO A 214 -19.09 -24.09 -5.87
N LYS A 215 -19.52 -24.47 -4.66
CA LYS A 215 -20.43 -23.67 -3.83
C LYS A 215 -19.76 -22.40 -3.34
#